data_AF-F0G7H2-F1
#
_entry.id   AF-F0G7H2-F1
#
_cell.length_a   1.000
_cell.length_b   1.000
_cell.length_c   1.000
_cell.angle_alpha   90.00
_cell.angle_beta   90.00
_cell.angle_gamma   90.00
#
_symmetry.space_group_name_H-M   'P 1'
#
loop_
_entity.id
_entity.type
_entity.pdbx_description
1 polymer ?
#
loop_
_entity_poly.entity_id
_entity_poly.type
_entity_poly.pdbx_seq_one_letter_code
_entity_poly.pdbx_strand_id
1 'polypeptide(L)'
;QNYDKDFKGWVSVRSALGGSLNVPAVRTLVLVTPHRFARTLTALGLPLAQEGDYYGFSLALGSADVTLLSLTNAYRALANGGVARKVVDLPAPASGAAAPARADGGTRVFSEAAS
;
A
#
# COMPACT_ATOMS: atom_id res chain seq x y z
N GLN A 1 18.37 11.95 -9.03
CA GLN A 1 19.14 11.91 -10.30
C GLN A 1 18.94 10.51 -10.89
N ASN A 2 18.41 10.42 -12.11
CA ASN A 2 17.88 9.15 -12.67
C ASN A 2 18.97 8.09 -12.85
N TYR A 3 18.68 6.85 -12.43
CA TYR A 3 19.56 5.69 -12.49
C TYR A 3 19.67 5.09 -13.91
N ASP A 4 18.76 5.40 -14.82
CA ASP A 4 18.91 5.09 -16.25
C ASP A 4 18.44 6.30 -17.06
N LYS A 5 19.34 6.87 -17.87
CA LYS A 5 19.03 7.97 -18.80
C LYS A 5 18.35 7.49 -20.08
N ASP A 6 18.08 6.19 -20.20
CA ASP A 6 17.31 5.59 -21.28
C ASP A 6 15.82 5.63 -20.93
N PHE A 7 15.12 6.62 -21.48
CA PHE A 7 13.67 6.58 -21.56
C PHE A 7 13.28 5.37 -22.42
N LYS A 8 12.84 4.27 -21.79
CA LYS A 8 12.39 3.02 -22.46
C LYS A 8 11.15 3.17 -23.36
N GLY A 9 10.79 4.39 -23.77
CA GLY A 9 9.56 4.67 -24.51
C GLY A 9 8.31 4.28 -23.72
N TRP A 10 7.31 3.75 -24.42
CA TRP A 10 6.10 3.22 -23.79
C TRP A 10 6.41 1.89 -23.08
N VAL A 11 6.19 1.86 -21.77
CA VAL A 11 6.29 0.65 -20.96
C VAL A 11 4.91 0.26 -20.44
N SER A 12 4.64 -1.04 -20.36
CA SER A 12 3.41 -1.53 -19.72
C SER A 12 3.44 -1.24 -18.21
N VAL A 13 2.26 -1.08 -17.59
CA VAL A 13 2.14 -0.94 -16.12
C VAL A 13 2.79 -2.12 -15.40
N ARG A 14 2.62 -3.33 -15.92
CA ARG A 14 3.23 -4.56 -15.39
C ARG A 14 4.76 -4.46 -15.35
N SER A 15 5.37 -4.08 -16.46
CA SER A 15 6.83 -3.96 -16.57
C SER A 15 7.37 -2.80 -15.72
N ALA A 16 6.65 -1.67 -15.68
CA ALA A 16 7.04 -0.53 -14.87
C ALA A 16 7.03 -0.84 -13.37
N LEU A 17 5.99 -1.56 -12.90
CA LEU A 17 5.89 -2.02 -11.52
C LEU A 17 6.98 -3.04 -11.19
N GLY A 18 7.15 -4.07 -12.03
CA GLY A 18 8.16 -5.12 -11.81
C GLY A 18 9.60 -4.61 -11.87
N GLY A 19 9.86 -3.57 -12.67
CA GLY A 19 11.17 -2.91 -12.76
C GLY A 19 11.36 -1.75 -11.79
N SER A 20 10.40 -1.48 -10.89
CA SER A 20 10.43 -0.38 -9.92
C SER A 20 10.78 0.98 -10.55
N LEU A 21 10.19 1.30 -11.72
CA LEU A 21 10.55 2.50 -12.47
C LEU A 21 9.94 3.77 -11.85
N ASN A 22 10.80 4.73 -11.48
CA ASN A 22 10.37 5.99 -10.84
C ASN A 22 9.49 6.88 -11.73
N VAL A 23 9.81 7.03 -13.01
CA VAL A 23 9.07 7.95 -13.91
C VAL A 23 7.61 7.52 -14.09
N PRO A 24 7.29 6.24 -14.41
CA PRO A 24 5.91 5.76 -14.42
C PRO A 24 5.20 5.88 -13.06
N ALA A 25 5.89 5.63 -11.94
CA ALA A 25 5.29 5.76 -10.61
C ALA A 25 4.82 7.20 -10.34
N VAL A 26 5.68 8.19 -10.60
CA VAL A 26 5.32 9.62 -10.44
C VAL A 26 4.20 10.01 -11.40
N ARG A 27 4.25 9.59 -12.67
CA ARG A 27 3.16 9.85 -13.64
C ARG A 27 1.83 9.26 -13.19
N THR A 28 1.86 8.06 -12.63
CA THR A 28 0.66 7.40 -12.09
C THR A 28 0.09 8.20 -10.92
N LEU A 29 0.94 8.68 -10.01
CA LEU A 29 0.52 9.54 -8.91
C LEU A 29 -0.09 10.87 -9.37
N VAL A 30 0.45 11.49 -10.43
CA VAL A 30 -0.15 12.69 -11.04
C VAL A 30 -1.57 12.39 -11.55
N LEU A 31 -1.77 11.25 -12.22
CA LEU A 31 -3.07 10.87 -12.77
C LEU A 31 -4.12 10.58 -11.68
N VAL A 32 -3.73 9.91 -10.59
CA VAL A 32 -4.66 9.57 -9.49
C VAL A 32 -4.78 10.65 -8.43
N THR A 33 -3.88 11.65 -8.44
CA THR A 33 -3.66 12.71 -7.45
C THR A 33 -3.02 12.25 -6.13
N PRO A 34 -2.11 13.04 -5.54
CA PRO A 34 -1.50 12.76 -4.23
C PRO A 34 -2.52 12.56 -3.11
N HIS A 35 -3.58 13.36 -3.08
CA HIS A 35 -4.63 13.27 -2.07
C HIS A 35 -5.35 11.91 -2.07
N ARG A 36 -5.78 11.40 -3.25
CA ARG A 36 -6.43 10.08 -3.31
C ARG A 36 -5.46 8.96 -2.95
N PHE A 37 -4.21 9.06 -3.38
CA PHE A 37 -3.19 8.08 -3.04
C PHE A 37 -2.94 8.01 -1.53
N ALA A 38 -2.75 9.16 -0.88
CA ALA A 38 -2.58 9.25 0.57
C ALA A 38 -3.78 8.64 1.32
N ARG A 39 -5.01 8.95 0.88
CA ARG A 39 -6.22 8.35 1.46
C ARG A 39 -6.24 6.82 1.36
N THR A 40 -5.81 6.26 0.23
CA THR A 40 -5.69 4.80 0.07
C THR A 40 -4.65 4.22 1.02
N LEU A 41 -3.48 4.86 1.17
CA LEU A 41 -2.45 4.43 2.12
C LEU A 41 -2.94 4.48 3.58
N THR A 42 -3.66 5.53 3.97
CA THR A 42 -4.29 5.62 5.29
C THR A 42 -5.34 4.54 5.49
N ALA A 43 -6.16 4.24 4.47
CA ALA A 43 -7.15 3.15 4.53
C ALA A 43 -6.50 1.75 4.66
N LEU A 44 -5.27 1.59 4.19
CA LEU A 44 -4.45 0.39 4.42
C LEU A 44 -3.79 0.35 5.81
N GLY A 45 -3.93 1.41 6.60
CA GLY A 45 -3.35 1.53 7.95
C GLY A 45 -1.91 2.02 7.98
N LEU A 46 -1.41 2.67 6.91
CA LEU A 46 -0.11 3.35 6.96
C LEU A 46 -0.26 4.67 7.75
N PRO A 47 0.59 4.90 8.77
CA PRO A 47 0.51 6.07 9.63
C PRO A 47 1.17 7.29 8.96
N LEU A 48 0.56 7.81 7.90
CA LEU A 48 1.02 9.03 7.26
C LEU A 48 0.90 10.20 8.25
N ALA A 49 2.03 10.87 8.53
CA ALA A 49 2.08 11.95 9.53
C ALA A 49 1.50 13.28 9.01
N GLN A 50 1.35 13.41 7.69
CA GLN A 50 0.94 14.63 7.02
C GLN A 50 -0.03 14.33 5.86
N GLU A 51 -0.70 15.36 5.37
CA GLU A 51 -1.62 15.24 4.23
C GLU A 51 -0.90 15.05 2.88
N GLY A 52 -1.64 14.67 1.84
CA GLY A 52 -1.08 14.39 0.51
C GLY A 52 -0.30 15.56 -0.10
N ASP A 53 -0.67 16.81 0.23
CA ASP A 53 -0.02 18.02 -0.27
C ASP A 53 1.37 18.24 0.34
N TYR A 54 1.61 17.73 1.56
CA TYR A 54 2.92 17.80 2.21
C TYR A 54 3.94 16.89 1.53
N TYR A 55 3.53 15.66 1.20
CA TYR A 55 4.42 14.70 0.53
C TYR A 55 4.50 14.93 -0.98
N GLY A 56 3.50 15.57 -1.60
CA GLY A 56 3.49 15.85 -3.03
C GLY A 56 3.79 14.61 -3.89
N PHE A 57 4.64 14.76 -4.91
CA PHE A 57 5.00 13.65 -5.80
C PHE A 57 6.09 12.71 -5.24
N SER A 58 6.83 13.11 -4.22
CA SER A 58 7.83 12.24 -3.60
C SER A 58 7.19 11.08 -2.81
N LEU A 59 5.90 11.19 -2.47
CA LEU A 59 5.13 10.08 -1.91
C LEU A 59 5.14 8.84 -2.82
N ALA A 60 5.14 9.03 -4.16
CA ALA A 60 5.26 7.91 -5.12
C ALA A 60 6.60 7.18 -5.04
N LEU A 61 7.62 7.81 -4.44
CA LEU A 61 8.99 7.31 -4.34
C LEU A 61 9.32 6.84 -2.92
N GLY A 62 8.34 6.79 -2.01
CA GLY A 62 8.52 6.24 -0.67
C GLY A 62 9.09 7.24 0.35
N SER A 63 8.84 8.54 0.21
CA SER A 63 9.29 9.55 1.18
C SER A 63 8.58 9.51 2.54
N ALA A 64 7.59 8.63 2.72
CA ALA A 64 6.86 8.48 3.97
C ALA A 64 7.50 7.37 4.82
N ASP A 65 7.99 7.74 6.01
CA ASP A 65 8.49 6.78 6.99
C ASP A 65 7.35 5.96 7.57
N VAL A 66 7.46 4.64 7.52
CA VAL A 66 6.45 3.70 8.03
C VAL A 66 7.11 2.52 8.73
N THR A 67 6.39 1.93 9.68
CA THR A 67 6.87 0.73 10.37
C THR A 67 6.76 -0.50 9.48
N LEU A 68 7.64 -1.48 9.70
CA LEU A 68 7.55 -2.79 9.03
C LEU A 68 6.19 -3.45 9.29
N LEU A 69 5.64 -3.30 10.49
CA LEU A 69 4.34 -3.85 10.85
C LEU A 69 3.20 -3.25 10.02
N SER A 70 3.16 -1.93 9.87
CA SER A 70 2.16 -1.26 9.03
C SER A 70 2.31 -1.63 7.55
N LEU A 71 3.55 -1.72 7.06
CA LEU A 71 3.82 -2.06 5.67
C LEU A 71 3.40 -3.50 5.36
N THR A 72 3.82 -4.45 6.18
CA THR A 72 3.42 -5.87 6.03
C THR A 72 1.92 -6.07 6.15
N ASN A 73 1.24 -5.31 7.03
CA ASN A 73 -0.22 -5.34 7.13
C ASN A 73 -0.91 -4.77 5.87
N ALA A 74 -0.35 -3.75 5.23
CA ALA A 74 -0.87 -3.23 3.97
C ALA A 74 -0.75 -4.25 2.83
N TYR A 75 0.40 -4.93 2.71
CA TYR A 75 0.56 -6.04 1.75
C TYR A 75 -0.39 -7.21 2.05
N ARG A 76 -0.65 -7.50 3.34
CA ARG A 76 -1.65 -8.48 3.75
C ARG A 76 -3.05 -8.13 3.26
N ALA A 77 -3.40 -6.83 3.14
CA ALA A 77 -4.70 -6.43 2.58
C ALA A 77 -4.82 -6.77 1.09
N LEU A 78 -3.75 -6.55 0.30
CA LEU A 78 -3.71 -7.00 -1.11
C LEU A 78 -3.90 -8.51 -1.20
N ALA A 79 -3.13 -9.28 -0.43
CA ALA A 79 -3.21 -10.74 -0.42
C ALA A 79 -4.59 -11.29 0.01
N ASN A 80 -5.39 -10.49 0.72
CA ASN A 80 -6.74 -10.85 1.17
C ASN A 80 -7.84 -10.23 0.29
N GLY A 81 -7.60 -10.07 -1.01
CA GLY A 81 -8.62 -9.60 -1.97
C GLY A 81 -9.05 -8.15 -1.70
N GLY A 82 -8.12 -7.33 -1.21
CA GLY A 82 -8.33 -5.90 -1.02
C GLY A 82 -8.94 -5.50 0.32
N VAL A 83 -9.05 -6.43 1.27
CA VAL A 83 -9.69 -6.18 2.57
C VAL A 83 -8.63 -5.91 3.64
N ALA A 84 -8.57 -4.66 4.10
CA ALA A 84 -7.71 -4.24 5.20
C ALA A 84 -8.34 -4.62 6.55
N ARG A 85 -7.51 -5.10 7.47
CA ARG A 85 -7.91 -5.49 8.83
C ARG A 85 -6.86 -4.99 9.81
N LYS A 86 -7.28 -4.76 11.06
CA LYS A 86 -6.36 -4.45 12.15
C LYS A 86 -5.44 -5.65 12.42
N VAL A 87 -4.21 -5.36 12.82
CA VAL A 87 -3.31 -6.38 13.37
C VAL A 87 -3.77 -6.70 14.79
N VAL A 88 -3.84 -7.99 15.12
CA VAL A 88 -4.15 -8.46 16.46
C VAL A 88 -3.03 -9.40 16.89
N ASP A 89 -2.48 -9.16 18.07
CA ASP A 89 -1.57 -10.10 18.71
C ASP A 89 -2.43 -11.24 19.27
N LEU A 90 -2.37 -12.39 18.63
CA LEU A 90 -3.04 -13.57 19.15
C LEU A 90 -2.18 -14.17 20.27
N PRO A 91 -2.71 -14.35 21.49
CA PRO A 91 -2.01 -15.17 22.47
C PRO A 91 -1.83 -16.58 21.89
N ALA A 92 -0.71 -17.22 22.21
CA ALA A 92 -0.53 -18.64 21.91
C ALA A 92 -1.75 -19.38 22.49
N PRO A 93 -2.50 -20.17 21.70
CA PRO A 93 -3.65 -20.87 22.23
C PRO A 93 -3.16 -21.79 23.34
N ALA A 94 -3.67 -21.59 24.55
CA ALA A 94 -3.59 -22.62 25.58
C ALA A 94 -4.19 -23.89 24.95
N SER A 95 -3.43 -24.98 24.95
CA SER A 95 -3.78 -26.24 24.28
C SER A 95 -5.26 -26.58 24.52
N GLY A 96 -6.08 -26.48 23.46
CA GLY A 96 -7.51 -26.82 23.50
C GLY A 96 -8.51 -25.66 23.32
N ALA A 97 -8.10 -24.39 23.35
CA ALA A 97 -9.02 -23.28 23.06
C ALA A 97 -9.18 -23.09 21.53
N ALA A 98 -10.41 -23.21 21.02
CA ALA A 98 -10.72 -22.85 19.64
C ALA A 98 -10.25 -21.41 19.36
N ALA A 99 -9.55 -21.20 18.24
CA ALA A 99 -9.11 -19.87 17.85
C ALA A 99 -10.31 -18.91 17.89
N PRO A 100 -10.18 -17.71 18.49
CA PRO A 100 -11.29 -16.78 18.57
C PRO A 100 -11.83 -16.58 17.16
N ALA A 101 -13.14 -16.78 16.98
CA ALA A 101 -13.81 -16.46 15.72
C ALA A 101 -13.40 -15.04 15.36
N ARG A 102 -12.84 -14.85 14.15
CA ARG A 102 -12.35 -13.56 13.66
C ARG A 102 -13.52 -12.57 13.59
N ALA A 103 -13.85 -11.97 14.71
CA ALA A 103 -14.80 -10.88 14.80
C ALA A 103 -14.03 -9.63 14.43
N ASP A 104 -14.08 -9.25 13.14
CA ASP A 104 -14.03 -7.84 12.78
C ASP A 104 -14.40 -7.61 11.32
N GLY A 105 -15.17 -6.56 11.09
CA GLY A 105 -15.45 -6.02 9.76
C GLY A 105 -14.18 -5.44 9.17
N GLY A 106 -13.59 -6.14 8.21
CA GLY A 106 -12.49 -5.57 7.42
C GLY A 106 -13.00 -4.46 6.52
N THR A 107 -12.20 -3.42 6.31
CA THR A 107 -12.53 -2.36 5.36
C THR A 107 -12.07 -2.78 3.97
N ARG A 108 -12.99 -2.82 3.01
CA ARG A 108 -12.63 -3.02 1.60
C ARG A 108 -11.95 -1.76 1.07
N VAL A 109 -10.66 -1.87 0.77
CA VAL A 109 -9.84 -0.78 0.20
C VAL A 109 -9.72 -0.94 -1.32
N PHE A 110 -9.56 -2.17 -1.80
CA PHE A 110 -9.49 -2.50 -3.22
C PHE A 110 -10.69 -3.33 -3.65
N SER A 111 -11.12 -3.15 -4.91
CA SER A 111 -12.04 -4.08 -5.55
C SER A 111 -11.34 -5.42 -5.78
N GLU A 112 -12.13 -6.49 -5.93
CA GLU A 112 -11.60 -7.82 -6.21
C GLU A 112 -10.75 -7.86 -7.49
N ALA A 113 -11.19 -7.17 -8.54
CA ALA A 113 -10.43 -7.06 -9.79
C ALA A 113 -9.12 -6.26 -9.69
N ALA A 114 -8.95 -5.48 -8.61
CA ALA A 114 -7.75 -4.67 -8.38
C ALA A 114 -6.78 -5.30 -7.36
N SER A 115 -7.12 -6.47 -6.81
CA SER A 115 -6.38 -7.14 -5.73
C SER A 115 -5.66 -8.39 -6.20
#